data_AF-A0AAF3F3D8-F1
#
_entry.id   AF-A0AAF3F3D8-F1
#
_cell.length_a   1.000
_cell.length_b   1.000
_cell.length_c   1.000
_cell.angle_alpha   90.00
_cell.angle_beta   90.00
_cell.angle_gamma   90.00
#
_symmetry.space_group_name_H-M   'P 1'
#
loop_
_entity.id
_entity.type
_entity.pdbx_description
1 polymer ?
#
loop_
_entity_poly.entity_id
_entity_poly.type
_entity_poly.pdbx_seq_one_letter_code
_entity_poly.pdbx_strand_id
1 'polypeptide(L)'
;MESDILIALNSSTEASTSVETLPPFDCDGVDTDLLYTRFYMAVIGGGSIALVSIFENVFLFLLFVTNKQHRNSYNLYMLLLAFFDIFLSISYLALMAVRVLTNWTASYALRRFLMSYMIQMLTISHVAQTASVYLITFAAIERFCITLNTRAVQPLQNNRKFLAFLAVMCGVLSKGTILIEIEIRQKADCIGRFNEFEVMPAEIVQNAIYNKMWRIWFRNLFTIVFPFMVLFILNLLLWGKLRLTSRRWKGSVMQGEKQNLRQNKARIRAATRTLAIIVLTYLMSNFLSVLITVWEMFDPASLWKPG
;
A
#
# COMPACT_ATOMS: atom_id res chain seq x y z
N MET A 1 0.73 6.82 -7.45
CA MET A 1 -0.60 7.13 -6.88
C MET A 1 -0.55 8.30 -5.91
N GLU A 2 0.10 8.18 -4.74
CA GLU A 2 0.30 9.34 -3.83
C GLU A 2 1.17 10.39 -4.51
N SER A 3 2.22 9.97 -5.21
CA SER A 3 3.06 10.82 -6.05
C SER A 3 2.27 11.51 -7.17
N ASP A 4 1.46 10.80 -7.97
CA ASP A 4 0.71 11.43 -9.08
C ASP A 4 -0.42 12.36 -8.61
N ILE A 5 -1.01 12.08 -7.44
CA ILE A 5 -2.03 12.94 -6.82
C ILE A 5 -1.37 14.12 -6.11
N LEU A 6 -0.22 13.94 -5.46
CA LEU A 6 0.63 15.03 -4.97
C LEU A 6 1.15 15.88 -6.11
N ILE A 7 1.51 15.30 -7.25
CA ILE A 7 1.93 16.01 -8.46
C ILE A 7 0.80 16.89 -8.98
N ALA A 8 -0.43 16.36 -9.05
CA ALA A 8 -1.62 17.13 -9.40
C ALA A 8 -2.00 18.21 -8.35
N LEU A 9 -1.66 18.00 -7.08
CA LEU A 9 -1.88 18.96 -5.98
C LEU A 9 -0.77 20.02 -5.87
N ASN A 10 0.44 19.73 -6.35
CA ASN A 10 1.58 20.65 -6.34
C ASN A 10 1.59 21.51 -7.61
N SER A 11 1.15 20.98 -8.76
CA SER A 11 0.95 21.76 -9.99
C SER A 11 -0.09 22.86 -9.83
N SER A 12 -1.09 22.65 -8.98
CA SER A 12 -2.08 23.67 -8.59
C SER A 12 -1.53 24.69 -7.57
N THR A 13 -0.42 24.37 -6.89
CA THR A 13 0.27 25.29 -5.96
C THR A 13 1.25 26.21 -6.68
N GLU A 14 1.89 25.75 -7.77
CA GLU A 14 2.83 26.55 -8.58
C GLU A 14 2.15 27.60 -9.47
N ALA A 15 0.84 27.49 -9.73
CA ALA A 15 0.06 28.46 -10.50
C ALA A 15 -0.15 29.83 -9.80
N SER A 16 0.36 30.02 -8.58
CA SER A 16 0.17 31.26 -7.81
C SER A 16 1.28 32.30 -7.97
N THR A 17 2.25 32.11 -8.88
CA THR A 17 3.39 33.03 -9.02
C THR A 17 3.82 33.31 -10.46
N SER A 18 2.88 33.71 -11.32
CA SER A 18 3.20 34.57 -12.47
C SER A 18 1.94 35.30 -12.96
N VAL A 19 1.99 36.64 -12.93
CA VAL A 19 1.00 37.49 -13.63
C VAL A 19 1.36 37.43 -15.11
N GLU A 20 0.92 36.37 -15.78
CA GLU A 20 0.84 36.31 -17.24
C GLU A 20 -0.64 36.26 -17.63
N THR A 21 -0.99 36.98 -18.68
CA THR A 21 -2.33 37.09 -19.27
C THR A 21 -3.06 35.75 -19.29
N LEU A 22 -4.15 35.64 -18.52
CA LEU A 22 -4.98 34.43 -18.39
C LEU A 22 -5.30 33.86 -19.79
N PRO A 23 -4.79 32.68 -20.17
CA PRO A 23 -5.31 31.97 -21.34
C PRO A 23 -6.81 31.71 -21.13
N PRO A 24 -7.63 31.58 -22.20
CA PRO A 24 -9.04 31.24 -22.05
C PRO A 24 -9.17 30.00 -21.16
N PHE A 25 -10.04 30.06 -20.15
CA PHE A 25 -10.22 28.95 -19.22
C PHE A 25 -10.63 27.68 -19.97
N ASP A 26 -9.71 26.72 -20.06
CA ASP A 26 -9.97 25.45 -20.71
C ASP A 26 -10.79 24.52 -19.81
N CYS A 27 -12.11 24.73 -19.84
CA CYS A 27 -13.07 23.96 -19.05
C CYS A 27 -13.31 22.54 -19.60
N ASP A 28 -12.92 22.29 -20.85
CA ASP A 28 -13.11 21.00 -21.54
C ASP A 28 -11.78 20.26 -21.82
N GLY A 29 -10.67 20.84 -21.38
CA GLY A 29 -9.33 20.26 -21.50
C GLY A 29 -9.22 18.90 -20.84
N VAL A 30 -8.84 17.91 -21.63
CA VAL A 30 -8.62 16.53 -21.17
C VAL A 30 -7.12 16.26 -21.14
N ASP A 31 -6.64 15.64 -20.05
CA ASP A 31 -5.28 15.12 -19.99
C ASP A 31 -5.12 13.96 -21.00
N THR A 32 -4.42 14.27 -22.09
CA THR A 32 -4.14 13.34 -23.20
C THR A 32 -2.73 12.74 -23.13
N ASP A 33 -1.92 13.11 -22.13
CA ASP A 33 -0.53 12.67 -22.04
C ASP A 33 -0.45 11.17 -21.83
N LEU A 34 0.19 10.49 -22.79
CA LEU A 34 0.34 9.03 -22.83
C LEU A 34 -0.99 8.28 -22.63
N LEU A 35 -2.12 8.88 -23.03
CA LEU A 35 -3.45 8.38 -22.73
C LEU A 35 -3.68 6.94 -23.23
N TYR A 36 -3.23 6.64 -24.46
CA TYR A 36 -3.27 5.29 -25.02
C TYR A 36 -2.50 4.29 -24.16
N THR A 37 -1.26 4.63 -23.78
CA THR A 37 -0.41 3.79 -22.93
C THR A 37 -1.04 3.57 -21.55
N ARG A 38 -1.52 4.65 -20.91
CA ARG A 38 -2.21 4.60 -19.61
C ARG A 38 -3.48 3.76 -19.68
N PHE A 39 -4.24 3.83 -20.78
CA PHE A 39 -5.45 3.03 -20.96
C PHE A 39 -5.14 1.54 -20.98
N TYR A 40 -4.23 1.08 -21.85
CA TYR A 40 -3.89 -0.35 -21.92
C TYR A 40 -3.21 -0.84 -20.65
N MET A 41 -2.33 -0.05 -20.02
CA MET A 41 -1.64 -0.47 -18.80
C MET A 41 -2.53 -0.47 -17.57
N ALA A 42 -3.29 0.62 -17.32
CA ALA A 42 -4.06 0.77 -16.09
C ALA A 42 -5.45 0.14 -16.18
N VAL A 43 -6.16 0.31 -17.30
CA VAL A 43 -7.54 -0.19 -17.44
C VAL A 43 -7.53 -1.67 -17.80
N ILE A 44 -6.84 -2.05 -18.89
CA ILE A 44 -6.85 -3.44 -19.35
C ILE A 44 -5.92 -4.30 -18.47
N GLY A 45 -4.63 -3.96 -18.42
CA GLY A 45 -3.63 -4.70 -17.64
C GLY A 45 -3.95 -4.69 -16.14
N GLY A 46 -3.94 -3.51 -15.54
CA GLY A 46 -4.21 -3.34 -14.12
C GLY A 46 -5.61 -3.78 -13.70
N GLY A 47 -6.62 -3.52 -14.53
CA GLY A 47 -7.98 -3.99 -14.27
C GLY A 47 -8.08 -5.52 -14.24
N SER A 48 -7.42 -6.22 -15.16
CA SER A 48 -7.38 -7.69 -15.14
C SER A 48 -6.70 -8.25 -13.88
N ILE A 49 -5.58 -7.66 -13.45
CA ILE A 49 -4.88 -8.04 -12.21
C ILE A 49 -5.77 -7.80 -11.00
N ALA A 50 -6.45 -6.64 -10.94
CA ALA A 50 -7.36 -6.32 -9.85
C ALA A 50 -8.53 -7.31 -9.76
N LEU A 51 -9.10 -7.74 -10.89
CA LEU A 51 -10.18 -8.73 -10.91
C LEU A 51 -9.72 -10.10 -10.41
N VAL A 52 -8.56 -10.57 -10.88
CA VAL A 52 -7.95 -11.83 -10.38
C VAL A 52 -7.67 -11.74 -8.88
N SER A 53 -7.08 -10.62 -8.44
CA SER A 53 -6.81 -10.36 -7.03
C SER A 53 -8.07 -10.36 -6.17
N ILE A 54 -9.17 -9.75 -6.63
CA ILE A 54 -10.46 -9.79 -5.92
C ILE A 54 -10.93 -11.23 -5.78
N PHE A 55 -10.92 -12.00 -6.87
CA PHE A 55 -11.38 -13.38 -6.86
C PHE A 55 -10.58 -14.26 -5.89
N GLU A 56 -9.25 -14.21 -5.98
CA GLU A 56 -8.35 -15.01 -5.13
C GLU A 56 -8.46 -14.62 -3.66
N ASN A 57 -8.49 -13.32 -3.36
CA ASN A 57 -8.56 -12.85 -1.97
C ASN A 57 -9.95 -13.06 -1.36
N VAL A 58 -11.03 -12.97 -2.13
CA VAL A 58 -12.38 -13.36 -1.67
C VAL A 58 -12.40 -14.84 -1.31
N PHE A 59 -11.83 -15.71 -2.15
CA PHE A 59 -11.72 -17.13 -1.84
C PHE A 59 -10.94 -17.38 -0.54
N LEU A 60 -9.77 -16.75 -0.37
CA LEU A 60 -8.97 -16.86 0.86
C LEU A 60 -9.72 -16.35 2.09
N PHE A 61 -10.41 -15.22 1.95
CA PHE A 61 -11.21 -14.64 3.03
C PHE A 61 -12.34 -15.59 3.47
N LEU A 62 -13.10 -16.14 2.52
CA LEU A 62 -14.16 -17.11 2.78
C LEU A 62 -13.63 -18.39 3.43
N LEU A 63 -12.49 -18.90 2.96
CA LEU A 63 -11.84 -20.09 3.52
C LEU A 63 -11.43 -19.87 4.98
N PHE A 64 -10.82 -18.73 5.31
CA PHE A 64 -10.35 -18.46 6.66
C PHE A 64 -11.45 -18.01 7.62
N VAL A 65 -12.46 -17.29 7.16
CA VAL A 65 -13.56 -16.83 8.03
C VAL A 65 -14.44 -17.99 8.47
N THR A 66 -14.67 -18.99 7.61
CA THR A 66 -15.58 -20.11 7.88
C THR A 66 -15.11 -20.97 9.05
N ASN A 67 -13.81 -21.10 9.27
CA ASN A 67 -13.27 -21.94 10.36
C ASN A 67 -12.88 -21.11 11.59
N LYS A 68 -13.60 -21.31 12.71
CA LYS A 68 -13.36 -20.62 14.00
C LYS A 68 -11.95 -20.85 14.55
N GLN A 69 -11.34 -22.00 14.27
CA GLN A 69 -9.98 -22.34 14.72
C GLN A 69 -8.89 -21.57 13.94
N HIS A 70 -9.19 -21.08 12.73
CA HIS A 70 -8.28 -20.25 11.95
C HIS A 70 -8.22 -18.81 12.45
N ARG A 71 -9.29 -18.30 13.09
CA ARG A 71 -9.34 -16.92 13.61
C ARG A 71 -8.45 -16.68 14.83
N ASN A 72 -8.04 -17.75 15.54
CA ASN A 72 -7.17 -17.66 16.71
C ASN A 72 -5.75 -18.20 16.44
N SER A 73 -5.44 -18.53 15.18
CA SER A 73 -4.14 -19.08 14.77
C SER A 73 -3.31 -18.06 13.96
N TYR A 74 -2.19 -18.49 13.38
CA TYR A 74 -1.38 -17.68 12.47
C TYR A 74 -2.15 -17.23 11.21
N ASN A 75 -3.32 -17.83 10.95
CA ASN A 75 -4.18 -17.49 9.82
C ASN A 75 -4.93 -16.15 10.03
N LEU A 76 -4.93 -15.57 11.24
CA LEU A 76 -5.56 -14.26 11.48
C LEU A 76 -4.93 -13.15 10.63
N TYR A 77 -3.60 -13.10 10.53
CA TYR A 77 -2.91 -12.11 9.69
C TYR A 77 -3.24 -12.31 8.21
N MET A 78 -3.28 -13.58 7.75
CA MET A 78 -3.62 -13.91 6.37
C MET A 78 -5.07 -13.55 6.03
N LEU A 79 -6.01 -13.75 6.96
CA LEU A 79 -7.41 -13.37 6.82
C LEU A 79 -7.56 -11.85 6.65
N LEU A 80 -6.91 -11.07 7.52
CA LEU A 80 -6.96 -9.61 7.46
C LEU A 80 -6.23 -9.06 6.23
N LEU A 81 -5.14 -9.69 5.81
CA LEU A 81 -4.44 -9.32 4.59
C LEU A 81 -5.33 -9.53 3.35
N ALA A 82 -5.97 -10.70 3.24
CA ALA A 82 -6.93 -10.96 2.16
C ALA A 82 -8.10 -9.97 2.17
N PHE A 83 -8.59 -9.59 3.35
CA PHE A 83 -9.61 -8.54 3.48
C PHE A 83 -9.13 -7.20 2.92
N PHE A 84 -7.95 -6.71 3.33
CA PHE A 84 -7.41 -5.44 2.84
C PHE A 84 -7.07 -5.47 1.35
N ASP A 85 -6.58 -6.60 0.83
CA ASP A 85 -6.24 -6.74 -0.59
C ASP A 85 -7.48 -6.66 -1.51
N ILE A 86 -8.65 -7.13 -1.04
CA ILE A 86 -9.94 -6.91 -1.73
C ILE A 86 -10.24 -5.41 -1.79
N PHE A 87 -10.15 -4.69 -0.67
CA PHE A 87 -10.40 -3.25 -0.64
C PHE A 87 -9.41 -2.47 -1.51
N LEU A 88 -8.14 -2.85 -1.51
CA LEU A 88 -7.11 -2.25 -2.36
C LEU A 88 -7.41 -2.46 -3.84
N SER A 89 -7.84 -3.66 -4.22
CA SER A 89 -8.18 -3.98 -5.62
C SER A 89 -9.42 -3.23 -6.10
N ILE A 90 -10.45 -3.10 -5.25
CA ILE A 90 -11.64 -2.29 -5.54
C ILE A 90 -11.26 -0.81 -5.66
N SER A 91 -10.45 -0.30 -4.73
CA SER A 91 -10.00 1.09 -4.74
C SER A 91 -9.15 1.39 -5.97
N TYR A 92 -8.31 0.44 -6.41
CA TYR A 92 -7.54 0.56 -7.65
C TYR A 92 -8.45 0.74 -8.86
N LEU A 93 -9.48 -0.09 -9.01
CA LEU A 93 -10.46 0.05 -10.10
C LEU A 93 -11.18 1.40 -10.02
N ALA A 94 -11.68 1.76 -8.84
CA ALA A 94 -12.44 2.99 -8.63
C ALA A 94 -11.62 4.27 -8.83
N LEU A 95 -10.32 4.25 -8.53
CA LEU A 95 -9.45 5.43 -8.61
C LEU A 95 -8.64 5.47 -9.90
N MET A 96 -7.93 4.40 -10.25
CA MET A 96 -7.00 4.40 -11.39
C MET A 96 -7.69 4.07 -12.70
N ALA A 97 -8.45 2.98 -12.74
CA ALA A 97 -9.12 2.59 -13.98
C ALA A 97 -10.20 3.59 -14.38
N VAL A 98 -11.06 4.02 -13.44
CA VAL A 98 -12.11 5.02 -13.72
C VAL A 98 -11.51 6.39 -14.09
N ARG A 99 -10.40 6.82 -13.46
CA ARG A 99 -9.73 8.08 -13.84
C ARG A 99 -9.28 8.06 -15.29
N VAL A 100 -8.60 7.00 -15.71
CA VAL A 100 -8.13 6.87 -17.10
C VAL A 100 -9.31 6.73 -18.06
N LEU A 101 -10.36 6.00 -17.68
CA LEU A 101 -11.58 5.87 -18.48
C LEU A 101 -12.32 7.20 -18.64
N THR A 102 -12.32 8.05 -17.61
CA THR A 102 -12.88 9.41 -17.65
C THR A 102 -12.17 10.26 -18.70
N ASN A 103 -10.83 10.23 -18.71
CA ASN A 103 -10.05 10.95 -19.71
C ASN A 103 -10.24 10.36 -21.11
N TRP A 104 -10.29 9.02 -21.23
CA TRP A 104 -10.51 8.35 -22.52
C TRP A 104 -11.86 8.68 -23.15
N THR A 105 -12.92 8.74 -22.34
CA THR A 105 -14.29 9.02 -22.81
C THR A 105 -14.64 10.50 -22.84
N ALA A 106 -13.77 11.36 -22.31
CA ALA A 106 -14.03 12.79 -22.09
C ALA A 106 -15.39 13.07 -21.41
N SER A 107 -15.85 12.14 -20.55
CA SER A 107 -17.21 12.18 -20.01
C SER A 107 -17.30 13.02 -18.74
N TYR A 108 -18.08 14.10 -18.81
CA TYR A 108 -18.43 14.92 -17.64
C TYR A 108 -19.09 14.11 -16.52
N ALA A 109 -20.07 13.25 -16.85
CA ALA A 109 -20.81 12.49 -15.85
C ALA A 109 -19.88 11.53 -15.07
N LEU A 110 -18.95 10.86 -15.79
CA LEU A 110 -18.00 9.95 -15.17
C LEU A 110 -16.99 10.71 -14.29
N ARG A 111 -16.55 11.90 -14.73
CA ARG A 111 -15.71 12.81 -13.95
C ARG A 111 -16.39 13.27 -12.67
N ARG A 112 -17.65 13.69 -12.74
CA ARG A 112 -18.45 14.08 -11.57
C ARG A 112 -18.58 12.92 -10.58
N PHE A 113 -18.89 11.73 -11.09
CA PHE A 113 -19.02 10.53 -10.28
C PHE A 113 -17.70 10.19 -9.56
N LEU A 114 -16.57 10.18 -10.29
CA LEU A 114 -15.23 9.98 -9.73
C LEU A 114 -14.94 10.94 -8.57
N MET A 115 -15.20 12.23 -8.76
CA MET A 115 -14.93 13.26 -7.77
C MET A 115 -15.73 13.08 -6.47
N SER A 116 -16.93 12.50 -6.54
CA SER A 116 -17.77 12.29 -5.36
C SER A 116 -17.17 11.34 -4.32
N TYR A 117 -16.35 10.36 -4.73
CA TYR A 117 -15.80 9.33 -3.85
C TYR A 117 -14.27 9.28 -3.80
N MET A 118 -13.59 10.09 -4.62
CA MET A 118 -12.14 9.99 -4.82
C MET A 118 -11.34 10.15 -3.52
N ILE A 119 -11.62 11.18 -2.71
CA ILE A 119 -10.87 11.45 -1.46
C ILE A 119 -11.05 10.31 -0.45
N GLN A 120 -12.27 9.79 -0.33
CA GLN A 120 -12.61 8.72 0.61
C GLN A 120 -11.94 7.42 0.21
N MET A 121 -12.07 7.02 -1.06
CA MET A 121 -11.44 5.80 -1.58
C MET A 121 -9.91 5.91 -1.55
N LEU A 122 -9.35 7.09 -1.83
CA LEU A 122 -7.91 7.33 -1.72
C LEU A 122 -7.43 7.09 -0.29
N THR A 123 -8.09 7.71 0.69
CA THR A 123 -7.73 7.56 2.11
C THR A 123 -7.85 6.09 2.54
N ILE A 124 -8.97 5.43 2.23
CA ILE A 124 -9.20 4.02 2.59
C ILE A 124 -8.10 3.14 1.98
N SER A 125 -7.73 3.37 0.71
CA SER A 125 -6.68 2.60 0.05
C SER A 125 -5.32 2.76 0.73
N HIS A 126 -4.94 3.98 1.12
CA HIS A 126 -3.67 4.22 1.79
C HIS A 126 -3.63 3.67 3.22
N VAL A 127 -4.75 3.75 3.94
CA VAL A 127 -4.91 3.12 5.27
C VAL A 127 -4.80 1.60 5.14
N ALA A 128 -5.51 1.00 4.17
CA ALA A 128 -5.48 -0.44 3.92
C ALA A 128 -4.07 -0.91 3.53
N GLN A 129 -3.39 -0.18 2.63
CA GLN A 129 -2.01 -0.47 2.23
C GLN A 129 -1.09 -0.46 3.45
N THR A 130 -1.14 0.59 4.26
CA THR A 130 -0.29 0.72 5.46
C THR A 130 -0.58 -0.38 6.47
N ALA A 131 -1.87 -0.69 6.72
CA ALA A 131 -2.28 -1.77 7.61
C ALA A 131 -1.75 -3.13 7.12
N SER A 132 -1.87 -3.43 5.83
CA SER A 132 -1.33 -4.65 5.20
C SER A 132 0.17 -4.79 5.42
N VAL A 133 0.93 -3.71 5.24
CA VAL A 133 2.39 -3.72 5.45
C VAL A 133 2.72 -4.08 6.90
N TYR A 134 2.08 -3.45 7.88
CA TYR A 134 2.32 -3.78 9.29
C TYR A 134 1.85 -5.18 9.68
N LEU A 135 0.76 -5.69 9.10
CA LEU A 135 0.32 -7.08 9.30
C LEU A 135 1.38 -8.06 8.79
N ILE A 136 1.97 -7.80 7.62
CA ILE A 136 3.09 -8.59 7.08
C ILE A 136 4.31 -8.50 8.01
N THR A 137 4.63 -7.31 8.53
CA THR A 137 5.72 -7.11 9.50
C THR A 137 5.50 -7.90 10.79
N PHE A 138 4.33 -7.85 11.40
CA PHE A 138 4.02 -8.62 12.61
C PHE A 138 4.02 -10.13 12.34
N ALA A 139 3.51 -10.58 11.18
CA ALA A 139 3.59 -11.96 10.79
C ALA A 139 5.05 -12.44 10.61
N ALA A 140 5.92 -11.61 10.04
CA ALA A 140 7.34 -11.89 9.89
C ALA A 140 8.07 -11.95 11.24
N ILE A 141 7.80 -11.01 12.15
CA ILE A 141 8.33 -11.03 13.52
C ILE A 141 7.91 -12.31 14.24
N GLU A 142 6.62 -12.67 14.18
CA GLU A 142 6.13 -13.88 14.82
C GLU A 142 6.83 -15.13 14.27
N ARG A 143 6.96 -15.23 12.94
CA ARG A 143 7.68 -16.36 12.33
C ARG A 143 9.15 -16.40 12.71
N PHE A 144 9.80 -15.25 12.84
CA PHE A 144 11.17 -15.17 13.31
C PHE A 144 11.31 -15.68 14.75
N CYS A 145 10.44 -15.23 15.66
CA CYS A 145 10.42 -15.68 17.04
C CYS A 145 10.17 -17.19 17.16
N ILE A 146 9.25 -17.75 16.36
CA ILE A 146 8.95 -19.20 16.31
C ILE A 146 10.18 -19.98 15.81
N THR A 147 10.83 -19.50 14.76
CA THR A 147 11.99 -20.18 14.15
C THR A 147 13.19 -20.21 15.10
N LEU A 148 13.37 -19.16 15.90
CA LEU A 148 14.42 -19.10 16.92
C LEU A 148 14.02 -19.75 18.26
N ASN A 149 12.78 -20.22 18.39
CA ASN A 149 12.22 -20.78 19.62
C ASN A 149 12.46 -19.87 20.85
N THR A 150 12.20 -18.57 20.66
CA THR A 150 12.40 -17.56 21.72
C THR A 150 11.25 -17.57 22.73
N ARG A 151 11.51 -17.15 23.97
CA ARG A 151 10.46 -16.99 25.01
C ARG A 151 9.38 -15.97 24.63
N ALA A 152 9.67 -15.08 23.67
CA ALA A 152 8.75 -14.08 23.15
C ALA A 152 7.60 -14.64 22.29
N VAL A 153 7.62 -15.93 21.91
CA VAL A 153 6.56 -16.52 21.07
C VAL A 153 5.21 -16.54 21.79
N GLN A 154 5.16 -16.99 23.04
CA GLN A 154 3.91 -17.10 23.82
C GLN A 154 3.18 -15.75 23.98
N PRO A 155 3.81 -14.66 24.44
CA PRO A 155 3.11 -13.38 24.57
C PRO A 155 2.66 -12.81 23.23
N LEU A 156 3.43 -13.01 22.15
CA LEU A 156 3.08 -12.52 20.81
C LEU A 156 1.86 -13.27 20.25
N GLN A 157 1.80 -14.58 20.45
CA GLN A 157 0.67 -15.40 20.00
C GLN A 157 -0.62 -15.10 20.79
N ASN A 158 -0.51 -14.83 22.09
CA ASN A 158 -1.67 -14.48 22.92
C ASN A 158 -2.25 -13.10 22.56
N ASN A 159 -1.40 -12.15 22.13
CA ASN A 159 -1.80 -10.78 21.82
C ASN A 159 -1.99 -10.50 20.32
N ARG A 160 -2.15 -11.53 19.47
CA ARG A 160 -2.29 -11.36 18.00
C ARG A 160 -3.40 -10.39 17.58
N LYS A 161 -4.56 -10.45 18.24
CA LYS A 161 -5.68 -9.55 17.94
C LYS A 161 -5.33 -8.09 18.24
N PHE A 162 -4.59 -7.86 19.32
CA PHE A 162 -4.10 -6.54 19.67
C PHE A 162 -3.05 -6.04 18.67
N LEU A 163 -2.12 -6.89 18.22
CA LEU A 163 -1.15 -6.54 17.18
C LEU A 163 -1.81 -6.22 15.84
N ALA A 164 -2.82 -7.00 15.47
CA ALA A 164 -3.62 -6.73 14.28
C ALA A 164 -4.38 -5.41 14.40
N PHE A 165 -4.99 -5.13 15.55
CA PHE A 165 -5.63 -3.85 15.82
C PHE A 165 -4.63 -2.69 15.74
N LEU A 166 -3.44 -2.85 16.33
CA LEU A 166 -2.36 -1.87 16.26
C LEU A 166 -1.92 -1.60 14.82
N ALA A 167 -1.80 -2.63 13.98
CA ALA A 167 -1.48 -2.46 12.56
C ALA A 167 -2.49 -1.57 11.83
N VAL A 168 -3.78 -1.80 12.08
CA VAL A 168 -4.86 -0.98 11.50
C VAL A 168 -4.81 0.45 12.04
N MET A 169 -4.63 0.62 13.36
CA MET A 169 -4.52 1.94 13.98
C MET A 169 -3.31 2.73 13.47
N CYS A 170 -2.17 2.09 13.25
CA CYS A 170 -1.01 2.72 12.61
C CYS A 170 -1.37 3.25 11.22
N GLY A 171 -2.13 2.49 10.42
CA GLY A 171 -2.63 2.96 9.13
C GLY A 171 -3.57 4.16 9.26
N VAL A 172 -4.57 4.07 10.15
CA VAL A 172 -5.56 5.15 10.36
C VAL A 172 -4.91 6.43 10.87
N LEU A 173 -4.02 6.37 11.86
CA LEU A 173 -3.39 7.55 12.45
C LEU A 173 -2.41 8.22 11.48
N SER A 174 -1.69 7.45 10.67
CA SER A 174 -0.70 7.98 9.73
C SER A 174 -1.31 8.50 8.42
N LYS A 175 -2.33 7.83 7.87
CA LYS A 175 -2.91 8.13 6.56
C LYS A 175 -4.34 8.70 6.61
N GLY A 176 -5.04 8.61 7.75
CA GLY A 176 -6.37 9.19 7.90
C GLY A 176 -6.41 10.71 7.77
N THR A 177 -5.28 11.38 8.01
CA THR A 177 -5.10 12.83 7.80
C THR A 177 -5.27 13.26 6.33
N ILE A 178 -5.23 12.34 5.36
CA ILE A 178 -5.47 12.65 3.94
C ILE A 178 -6.85 13.30 3.73
N LEU A 179 -7.88 12.91 4.51
CA LEU A 179 -9.24 13.45 4.39
C LEU A 179 -9.32 14.96 4.63
N ILE A 180 -8.41 15.51 5.46
CA ILE A 180 -8.37 16.93 5.79
C ILE A 180 -7.27 17.68 5.04
N GLU A 181 -6.40 16.96 4.33
CA GLU A 181 -5.30 17.54 3.54
C GLU A 181 -5.71 17.85 2.09
N ILE A 182 -6.79 17.25 1.60
CA ILE A 182 -7.25 17.36 0.22
C ILE A 182 -8.68 17.91 0.20
N GLU A 183 -8.91 18.96 -0.58
CA GLU A 183 -10.23 19.54 -0.81
C GLU A 183 -10.59 19.46 -2.30
N ILE A 184 -11.86 19.22 -2.61
CA ILE A 184 -12.38 19.37 -3.97
C ILE A 184 -13.11 20.70 -4.04
N ARG A 185 -12.60 21.62 -4.86
CA ARG A 185 -13.25 22.91 -5.13
C ARG A 185 -13.95 22.87 -6.48
N GLN A 186 -15.12 23.51 -6.51
CA GLN A 186 -15.87 23.70 -7.73
C GLN A 186 -15.43 25.00 -8.38
N LYS A 187 -15.12 24.96 -9.67
CA LYS A 187 -14.78 26.14 -10.46
C LYS A 187 -16.05 26.75 -11.03
N ALA A 188 -16.39 27.95 -10.58
CA ALA A 188 -17.62 28.65 -10.99
C ALA A 188 -17.70 28.87 -12.51
N ASP A 189 -16.55 29.04 -13.17
CA ASP A 189 -16.46 29.28 -14.61
C ASP A 189 -16.68 28.03 -15.47
N CYS A 190 -16.60 26.82 -14.88
CA CYS A 190 -16.66 25.55 -15.59
C CYS A 190 -17.85 24.67 -15.16
N ILE A 191 -18.92 25.26 -14.65
CA ILE A 191 -20.12 24.51 -14.21
C ILE A 191 -20.70 23.73 -15.38
N GLY A 192 -20.92 22.42 -15.19
CA GLY A 192 -21.45 21.53 -16.23
C GLY A 192 -20.45 21.15 -17.34
N ARG A 193 -19.16 21.43 -17.14
CA ARG A 193 -18.05 21.11 -18.07
C ARG A 193 -17.08 20.12 -17.44
N PHE A 194 -16.17 19.56 -18.25
CA PHE A 194 -15.26 18.49 -17.81
C PHE A 194 -14.43 18.87 -16.57
N ASN A 195 -13.91 20.10 -16.51
CA ASN A 195 -13.10 20.62 -15.42
C ASN A 195 -13.91 21.43 -14.38
N GLU A 196 -15.17 21.06 -14.12
CA GLU A 196 -15.98 21.67 -13.05
C GLU A 196 -15.35 21.50 -11.66
N PHE A 197 -14.69 20.37 -11.41
CA PHE A 197 -14.09 20.04 -10.11
C PHE A 197 -12.57 19.98 -10.22
N GLU A 198 -11.92 20.73 -9.34
CA GLU A 198 -10.48 20.76 -9.16
C GLU A 198 -10.10 20.22 -7.78
N VAL A 199 -9.00 19.50 -7.72
CA VAL A 199 -8.47 18.92 -6.48
C VAL A 199 -7.35 19.83 -6.00
N MET A 200 -7.53 20.43 -4.84
CA MET A 200 -6.60 21.42 -4.28
C MET A 200 -6.08 20.96 -2.92
N PRO A 201 -4.84 21.33 -2.54
CA PRO A 201 -4.36 21.11 -1.18
C PRO A 201 -5.15 21.99 -0.21
N ALA A 202 -5.53 21.44 0.93
CA ALA A 202 -6.21 22.19 1.99
C ALA A 202 -5.26 23.18 2.69
N GLU A 203 -5.83 24.18 3.37
CA GLU A 203 -5.07 25.25 4.05
C GLU A 203 -4.05 24.70 5.07
N ILE A 204 -4.34 23.57 5.72
CA ILE A 204 -3.42 22.93 6.67
C ILE A 204 -2.09 22.53 6.01
N VAL A 205 -2.11 22.22 4.72
CA VAL A 205 -0.93 21.82 3.94
C VAL A 205 -0.07 23.03 3.57
N GLN A 206 -0.64 24.23 3.53
CA GLN A 206 0.12 25.47 3.27
C GLN A 206 1.08 25.81 4.41
N ASN A 207 0.84 25.28 5.62
CA ASN A 207 1.79 25.40 6.71
C ASN A 207 3.06 24.58 6.41
N ALA A 208 4.18 25.28 6.19
CA ALA A 208 5.47 24.67 5.86
C ALA A 208 5.96 23.67 6.92
N ILE A 209 5.68 23.91 8.20
CA ILE A 209 6.09 23.02 9.29
C ILE A 209 5.28 21.73 9.25
N TYR A 210 3.96 21.83 9.08
CA TYR A 210 3.09 20.66 8.95
C TYR A 210 3.49 19.83 7.72
N ASN A 211 3.61 20.47 6.55
CA ASN A 211 3.97 19.78 5.32
C ASN A 211 5.31 19.05 5.44
N LYS A 212 6.35 19.72 5.93
CA LYS A 212 7.68 19.12 6.06
C LYS A 212 7.72 18.02 7.12
N MET A 213 7.31 18.31 8.36
CA MET A 213 7.48 17.37 9.47
C MET A 213 6.51 16.19 9.41
N TRP A 214 5.24 16.44 9.08
CA TRP A 214 4.21 15.41 9.09
C TRP A 214 4.20 14.62 7.78
N ARG A 215 4.07 15.31 6.64
CA ARG A 215 3.82 14.67 5.34
C ARG A 215 5.08 14.04 4.76
N ILE A 216 6.21 14.74 4.80
CA ILE A 216 7.47 14.25 4.23
C ILE A 216 8.20 13.35 5.22
N TRP A 217 8.50 13.83 6.43
CA TRP A 217 9.33 13.07 7.36
C TRP A 217 8.57 11.96 8.06
N PHE A 218 7.59 12.29 8.91
CA PHE A 218 6.91 11.30 9.74
C PHE A 218 6.21 10.24 8.90
N ARG A 219 5.36 10.64 7.95
CA ARG A 219 4.55 9.70 7.18
C ARG A 219 5.39 8.78 6.30
N ASN A 220 6.37 9.28 5.55
CA ASN A 220 7.19 8.42 4.70
C ASN A 220 8.16 7.54 5.51
N LEU A 221 8.76 8.08 6.59
CA LEU A 221 9.62 7.28 7.45
C LEU A 221 8.84 6.16 8.14
N PHE A 222 7.67 6.48 8.70
CA PHE A 222 6.86 5.54 9.45
C PHE A 222 6.19 4.49 8.56
N THR A 223 5.53 4.91 7.48
CA THR A 223 4.68 4.01 6.67
C THR A 223 5.44 3.26 5.57
N ILE A 224 6.61 3.74 5.16
CA ILE A 224 7.37 3.18 4.03
C ILE A 224 8.73 2.64 4.50
N VAL A 225 9.59 3.51 5.02
CA VAL A 225 10.99 3.14 5.31
C VAL A 225 11.10 2.17 6.49
N PHE A 226 10.45 2.47 7.61
CA PHE A 226 10.51 1.67 8.82
C PHE A 226 10.08 0.20 8.61
N PRO A 227 8.87 -0.09 8.09
CA PRO A 227 8.46 -1.48 7.89
C PRO A 227 9.30 -2.19 6.85
N PHE A 228 9.76 -1.50 5.81
CA PHE A 228 10.68 -2.06 4.81
C PHE A 228 11.99 -2.53 5.45
N MET A 229 12.62 -1.68 6.28
CA MET A 229 13.87 -2.03 6.96
C MET A 229 13.70 -3.20 7.93
N VAL A 230 12.62 -3.21 8.71
CA VAL A 230 12.31 -4.32 9.60
C VAL A 230 12.12 -5.62 8.82
N LEU A 231 11.31 -5.60 7.75
CA LEU A 231 11.08 -6.77 6.91
C LEU A 231 12.37 -7.26 6.24
N PHE A 232 13.19 -6.36 5.72
CA PHE A 232 14.46 -6.69 5.08
C PHE A 232 15.42 -7.37 6.05
N ILE A 233 15.65 -6.78 7.23
CA ILE A 233 16.54 -7.34 8.26
C ILE A 233 16.02 -8.70 8.72
N LEU A 234 14.73 -8.83 9.02
CA LEU A 234 14.15 -10.10 9.47
C LEU A 234 14.28 -11.20 8.42
N ASN A 235 14.10 -10.88 7.13
CA ASN A 235 14.21 -11.86 6.05
C ASN A 235 15.64 -12.31 5.83
N LEU A 236 16.62 -11.41 5.91
CA LEU A 236 18.04 -11.77 5.86
C LEU A 236 18.40 -12.71 7.02
N LEU A 237 17.96 -12.40 8.24
CA LEU A 237 18.23 -13.21 9.43
C LEU A 237 17.54 -14.59 9.35
N LEU A 238 16.27 -14.62 8.96
CA LEU A 238 15.49 -15.86 8.75
C LEU A 238 16.15 -16.78 7.72
N TRP A 239 16.53 -16.21 6.57
CA TRP A 239 17.13 -16.97 5.49
C TRP A 239 18.50 -17.53 5.86
N GLY A 240 19.32 -16.73 6.55
CA GLY A 240 20.61 -17.19 7.10
C GLY A 240 20.43 -18.38 8.05
N LYS A 241 19.47 -18.33 8.97
CA LYS A 241 19.18 -19.42 9.92
C LYS A 241 18.62 -20.67 9.23
N LEU A 242 17.73 -20.51 8.25
CA LEU A 242 17.20 -21.63 7.48
C LEU A 242 18.30 -22.34 6.69
N ARG A 243 19.24 -21.60 6.09
CA ARG A 243 20.40 -22.18 5.37
C ARG A 243 21.30 -22.98 6.30
N LEU A 244 21.65 -22.43 7.46
CA LEU A 244 22.48 -23.12 8.46
C LEU A 244 21.81 -24.41 8.96
N THR A 245 20.51 -24.35 9.26
CA THR A 245 19.75 -25.50 9.74
C THR A 245 19.59 -26.57 8.64
N SER A 246 19.36 -26.16 7.39
CA SER A 246 19.30 -27.09 6.26
C SER A 246 20.63 -27.79 6.00
N ARG A 247 21.77 -27.12 6.25
CA ARG A 247 23.11 -27.72 6.18
C ARG A 247 23.35 -28.72 7.31
N ARG A 248 23.01 -28.36 8.55
CA ARG A 248 23.12 -29.26 9.73
C ARG A 248 22.29 -30.53 9.57
N TRP A 249 21.11 -30.42 8.97
CA TRP A 249 20.20 -31.55 8.85
C TRP A 249 20.62 -32.59 7.81
N LYS A 250 21.29 -32.18 6.71
CA LYS A 250 21.94 -33.15 5.81
C LYS A 250 22.94 -34.06 6.56
N GLY A 251 23.58 -33.55 7.61
CA GLY A 251 24.43 -34.35 8.50
C GLY A 251 23.65 -35.16 9.55
N SER A 252 22.56 -34.62 10.12
CA SER A 252 21.81 -35.28 11.20
C SER A 252 20.72 -36.27 10.75
N VAL A 253 20.41 -36.37 9.45
CA VAL A 253 19.55 -37.45 8.90
C VAL A 253 20.11 -38.85 9.18
N MET A 254 21.41 -38.93 9.51
CA MET A 254 22.08 -40.14 10.00
C MET A 254 21.72 -40.52 11.46
N GLN A 255 21.06 -39.66 12.24
CA GLN A 255 20.77 -39.90 13.66
C GLN A 255 19.25 -39.86 13.94
N GLY A 256 18.70 -41.01 14.37
CA GLY A 256 17.27 -41.30 14.45
C GLY A 256 16.45 -40.40 15.39
N GLU A 257 15.93 -39.28 14.88
CA GLU A 257 14.86 -38.52 15.54
C GLU A 257 13.47 -39.20 15.37
N LYS A 258 12.63 -39.14 16.42
CA LYS A 258 11.23 -39.61 16.39
C LYS A 258 10.45 -38.98 15.22
N GLN A 259 9.70 -39.81 14.48
CA GLN A 259 9.01 -39.44 13.23
C GLN A 259 8.05 -38.24 13.37
N ASN A 260 7.31 -38.14 14.48
CA ASN A 260 6.38 -37.03 14.74
C ASN A 260 7.09 -35.67 14.92
N LEU A 261 8.21 -35.65 15.65
CA LEU A 261 9.03 -34.43 15.83
C LEU A 261 9.67 -34.00 14.50
N ARG A 262 10.09 -34.97 13.69
CA ARG A 262 10.63 -34.76 12.34
C ARG A 262 9.61 -34.10 11.40
N GLN A 263 8.39 -34.62 11.38
CA GLN A 263 7.28 -34.08 10.59
C GLN A 263 6.90 -32.66 11.04
N ASN A 264 6.79 -32.42 12.36
CA ASN A 264 6.40 -31.12 12.87
C ASN A 264 7.45 -30.03 12.57
N LYS A 265 8.75 -30.36 12.76
CA LYS A 265 9.86 -29.47 12.36
C LYS A 265 9.89 -29.22 10.84
N ALA A 266 9.58 -30.21 10.02
CA ALA A 266 9.50 -30.06 8.56
C ALA A 266 8.36 -29.11 8.15
N ARG A 267 7.18 -29.24 8.77
CA ARG A 267 6.03 -28.37 8.54
C ARG A 267 6.31 -26.92 8.91
N ILE A 268 6.97 -26.68 10.05
CA ILE A 268 7.38 -25.33 10.48
C ILE A 268 8.32 -24.72 9.45
N ARG A 269 9.35 -25.46 9.00
CA ARG A 269 10.30 -24.96 7.98
C ARG A 269 9.63 -24.65 6.64
N ALA A 270 8.70 -25.50 6.19
CA ALA A 270 7.95 -25.26 4.96
C ALA A 270 7.16 -23.95 5.06
N ALA A 271 6.45 -23.74 6.16
CA ALA A 271 5.71 -22.50 6.42
C ALA A 271 6.63 -21.26 6.49
N THR A 272 7.79 -21.36 7.16
CA THR A 272 8.77 -20.26 7.22
C THR A 272 9.33 -19.93 5.83
N ARG A 273 9.62 -20.94 5.00
CA ARG A 273 10.09 -20.72 3.62
C ARG A 273 9.05 -20.01 2.78
N THR A 274 7.78 -20.43 2.85
CA THR A 274 6.69 -19.75 2.14
C THR A 274 6.54 -18.31 2.59
N LEU A 275 6.57 -18.03 3.90
CA LEU A 275 6.48 -16.65 4.39
C LEU A 275 7.69 -15.79 4.00
N ALA A 276 8.90 -16.36 4.00
CA ALA A 276 10.09 -15.64 3.54
C ALA A 276 10.00 -15.28 2.05
N ILE A 277 9.45 -16.17 1.23
CA ILE A 277 9.18 -15.87 -0.19
C ILE A 277 8.14 -14.75 -0.32
N ILE A 278 7.02 -14.83 0.43
CA ILE A 278 5.98 -13.78 0.41
C ILE A 278 6.58 -12.41 0.75
N VAL A 279 7.40 -12.33 1.80
CA VAL A 279 8.01 -11.05 2.18
C VAL A 279 9.06 -10.61 1.16
N LEU A 280 9.85 -11.52 0.59
CA LEU A 280 10.80 -11.16 -0.46
C LEU A 280 10.09 -10.60 -1.70
N THR A 281 8.97 -11.22 -2.11
CA THR A 281 8.13 -10.70 -3.19
C THR A 281 7.62 -9.31 -2.85
N TYR A 282 7.11 -9.10 -1.64
CA TYR A 282 6.69 -7.77 -1.18
C TYR A 282 7.83 -6.73 -1.26
N LEU A 283 9.03 -7.09 -0.77
CA LEU A 283 10.19 -6.19 -0.81
C LEU A 283 10.57 -5.84 -2.24
N MET A 284 10.58 -6.82 -3.16
CA MET A 284 10.89 -6.60 -4.57
C MET A 284 9.84 -5.73 -5.25
N SER A 285 8.55 -6.01 -5.03
CA SER A 285 7.45 -5.23 -5.60
C SER A 285 7.43 -3.78 -5.12
N ASN A 286 7.88 -3.52 -3.89
CA ASN A 286 7.87 -2.17 -3.30
C ASN A 286 9.23 -1.45 -3.37
N PHE A 287 10.29 -2.12 -3.80
CA PHE A 287 11.64 -1.55 -3.79
C PHE A 287 11.72 -0.23 -4.57
N LEU A 288 11.15 -0.21 -5.78
CA LEU A 288 11.13 1.00 -6.61
C LEU A 288 10.35 2.13 -5.93
N SER A 289 9.19 1.82 -5.34
CA SER A 289 8.39 2.80 -4.60
C SER A 289 9.17 3.41 -3.43
N VAL A 290 9.94 2.59 -2.70
CA VAL A 290 10.78 3.04 -1.60
C VAL A 290 11.91 3.94 -2.11
N LEU A 291 12.58 3.56 -3.21
CA LEU A 291 13.64 4.39 -3.81
C LEU A 291 13.12 5.76 -4.21
N ILE A 292 11.97 5.83 -4.89
CA ILE A 292 11.33 7.09 -5.28
C ILE A 292 11.01 7.93 -4.04
N THR A 293 10.43 7.32 -3.00
CA THR A 293 10.08 8.03 -1.77
C THR A 293 11.31 8.58 -1.04
N VAL A 294 12.39 7.80 -1.00
CA VAL A 294 13.66 8.23 -0.40
C VAL A 294 14.27 9.36 -1.22
N TRP A 295 14.23 9.26 -2.55
CA TRP A 295 14.66 10.34 -3.43
C TRP A 295 13.89 11.63 -3.14
N GLU A 296 12.55 11.57 -3.10
CA GLU A 296 11.67 12.70 -2.83
C GLU A 296 11.94 13.34 -1.46
N MET A 297 12.38 12.55 -0.48
CA MET A 297 12.77 13.04 0.85
C MET A 297 14.06 13.86 0.83
N PHE A 298 15.04 13.48 0.00
CA PHE A 298 16.35 14.13 -0.06
C PHE A 298 16.39 15.32 -1.03
N ASP A 299 15.73 15.18 -2.18
CA ASP A 299 15.70 16.21 -3.20
C ASP A 299 14.31 16.29 -3.81
N PRO A 300 13.40 17.05 -3.17
CA PRO A 300 12.11 17.31 -3.77
C PRO A 300 12.32 18.02 -5.12
N ALA A 301 13.19 19.03 -5.21
CA ALA A 301 13.28 19.95 -6.34
C ALA A 301 13.74 19.32 -7.68
N SER A 302 14.52 18.25 -7.69
CA SER A 302 14.96 17.61 -8.95
C SER A 302 13.87 16.83 -9.69
N LEU A 303 12.78 16.44 -9.03
CA LEU A 303 11.64 15.77 -9.65
C LEU A 303 10.65 16.75 -10.32
N TRP A 304 10.76 18.05 -10.03
CA TRP A 304 9.77 19.07 -10.43
C TRP A 304 10.28 20.07 -11.47
N LYS A 305 11.50 19.91 -12.00
CA LYS A 305 11.92 20.77 -13.12
C LYS A 305 11.19 20.34 -14.39
N PRO A 306 10.33 21.20 -14.99
CA PRO A 306 9.87 20.95 -16.34
C PRO A 306 11.11 20.97 -17.26
N GLY A 307 11.37 19.84 -17.91
CA GLY A 307 12.25 19.79 -19.07
C GLY A 307 11.53 20.34 -20.30
#